data_AF-A0A1R3ITP3-F1
#
_entry.id   AF-A0A1R3ITP3-F1
#
_cell.length_a   1.000
_cell.length_b   1.000
_cell.length_c   1.000
_cell.angle_alpha   90.00
_cell.angle_beta   90.00
_cell.angle_gamma   90.00
#
_symmetry.space_group_name_H-M   'P 1'
#
loop_
_entity.id
_entity.type
_entity.pdbx_description
1 polymer ?
#
loop_
_entity_poly.entity_id
_entity_poly.type
_entity_poly.pdbx_seq_one_letter_code
_entity_poly.pdbx_strand_id
1 'polypeptide(L)' 'MVFIVRGHIKRTQSLSKGKIATSILEPGGFLGDELLSWCLRRPFLDRLPASSATFTCNEYTEAFGLNAGDLRPHDHLE' A
#
# COMPACT_ATOMS: atom_id res chain seq x y z
N MET A 1 0.60 3.57 3.16
CA MET A 1 -0.29 3.57 1.98
C MET A 1 0.03 4.81 1.18
N VAL A 2 0.06 4.72 -0.15
CA VAL A 2 0.45 5.83 -1.01
C VAL A 2 -0.59 6.00 -2.12
N PHE A 3 -1.09 7.22 -2.31
CA PHE A 3 -2.03 7.61 -3.36
C PHE A 3 -1.31 8.38 -4.46
N ILE A 4 -1.44 7.93 -5.69
CA ILE A 4 -0.74 8.49 -6.84
C ILE A 4 -1.50 9.72 -7.32
N VAL A 5 -0.85 10.88 -7.31
CA VAL A 5 -1.43 12.15 -7.81
C VAL A 5 -1.05 12.34 -9.27
N ARG A 6 0.22 12.08 -9.60
CA ARG A 6 0.76 12.25 -10.95
C ARG A 6 1.83 11.20 -11.23
N GLY A 7 1.94 10.81 -12.49
CA GLY A 7 2.90 9.82 -12.98
C GLY A 7 2.41 8.38 -12.84
N HIS A 8 3.22 7.44 -13.28
CA HIS A 8 2.91 6.01 -13.31
C HIS A 8 3.89 5.20 -12.47
N ILE A 9 3.37 4.18 -11.79
CA ILE A 9 4.17 3.27 -10.96
C ILE A 9 4.05 1.86 -11.50
N LYS A 10 5.18 1.20 -11.74
CA LYS A 10 5.20 -0.23 -12.06
C LYS A 10 5.04 -1.06 -10.79
N ARG A 11 4.04 -1.94 -10.80
CA ARG A 11 3.86 -3.03 -9.83
C ARG A 11 4.54 -4.29 -10.36
N THR A 12 5.28 -4.96 -9.48
CA THR A 12 5.88 -6.27 -9.74
C THR A 12 5.54 -7.21 -8.58
N GLN A 13 4.79 -8.27 -8.85
CA GLN A 13 4.32 -9.22 -7.85
C GLN A 13 4.82 -10.63 -8.16
N SER A 14 5.40 -11.27 -7.15
CA SER A 14 5.73 -12.69 -7.20
C SER A 14 4.45 -13.51 -7.03
N LEU A 15 4.19 -14.39 -7.98
CA LEU A 15 3.09 -15.35 -7.97
C LEU A 15 3.60 -16.75 -7.59
N SER A 16 2.66 -17.67 -7.41
CA SER A 16 2.98 -19.08 -7.19
C SER A 16 3.82 -19.65 -8.35
N LYS A 17 4.66 -20.63 -8.01
CA LYS A 17 5.56 -21.32 -8.97
C LYS A 17 6.58 -20.39 -9.65
N GLY A 18 7.00 -19.32 -8.96
CA GLY A 18 8.07 -18.43 -9.42
C GLY A 18 7.69 -17.53 -10.59
N LYS A 19 6.40 -17.43 -10.94
CA LYS A 19 5.93 -16.50 -11.96
C LYS A 19 5.95 -15.08 -11.43
N ILE A 20 6.15 -14.10 -12.30
CA ILE A 20 6.10 -12.68 -11.95
C ILE A 20 4.96 -12.03 -12.75
N ALA A 21 4.04 -11.36 -12.07
CA ALA A 21 3.06 -10.49 -12.69
C ALA A 21 3.53 -9.04 -12.60
N THR A 22 3.39 -8.31 -13.70
CA THR A 22 3.67 -6.87 -13.76
C THR A 22 2.46 -6.11 -14.25
N SER A 23 2.20 -4.95 -13.67
CA SER A 23 1.16 -4.02 -14.11
C SER A 23 1.61 -2.58 -13.88
N ILE A 24 0.93 -1.62 -14.50
CA ILE A 24 1.12 -0.19 -14.25
C ILE A 24 -0.04 0.31 -13.39
N LEU A 25 0.28 1.13 -12.39
CA LEU A 25 -0.68 1.91 -11.63
C LEU A 25 -0.72 3.33 -12.20
N GLU A 26 -1.93 3.77 -12.48
CA GLU A 26 -2.27 5.07 -13.05
C GLU A 26 -2.46 6.14 -11.96
N PRO A 27 -2.41 7.44 -12.30
CA PRO A 27 -2.88 8.50 -11.41
C PRO A 27 -4.29 8.22 -10.86
N GLY A 28 -4.50 8.49 -9.57
CA GLY A 28 -5.71 8.12 -8.83
C GLY A 28 -5.67 6.71 -8.23
N GLY A 29 -4.71 5.87 -8.65
CA GLY A 29 -4.44 4.57 -8.02
C GLY A 29 -3.74 4.70 -6.66
N PHE A 30 -3.68 3.59 -5.92
CA PHE A 30 -2.99 3.51 -4.64
C PHE A 30 -2.26 2.19 -4.45
N LEU A 31 -1.33 2.17 -3.50
CA LEU A 31 -0.57 0.99 -3.08
C LEU A 31 -0.43 0.92 -1.56
N GLY A 32 -0.23 -0.29 -1.04
CA GLY A 32 -0.15 -0.54 0.40
C GLY A 32 -1.53 -0.62 1.07
N ASP A 33 -2.54 -1.11 0.35
CA ASP A 33 -3.92 -1.28 0.80
C ASP A 33 -4.09 -2.41 1.82
N GLU A 34 -3.06 -3.26 1.99
CA GLU A 34 -2.98 -4.22 3.08
C GLU A 34 -3.06 -3.53 4.46
N LEU A 35 -2.66 -2.25 4.54
CA LEU A 35 -2.82 -1.45 5.75
C LEU A 35 -4.28 -1.21 6.13
N LEU A 36 -5.20 -1.16 5.16
CA LEU A 36 -6.63 -1.03 5.43
C LEU A 36 -7.17 -2.29 6.11
N SER A 37 -6.78 -3.46 5.60
CA SER A 37 -7.13 -4.74 6.24
C SER A 37 -6.54 -4.86 7.65
N TRP A 38 -5.31 -4.34 7.84
CA TRP A 38 -4.65 -4.34 9.14
C TRP A 38 -5.35 -3.43 10.17
N CYS A 39 -5.68 -2.18 9.81
CA CYS A 39 -6.28 -1.24 10.77
C CYS A 39 -7.73 -1.59 11.15
N LEU A 40 -8.44 -2.35 10.30
CA LEU A 40 -9.80 -2.81 10.55
C LEU A 40 -9.88 -4.13 11.34
N ARG A 41 -8.79 -4.90 11.39
CA ARG A 41 -8.77 -6.18 12.13
C ARG A 41 -8.74 -5.95 13.64
N ARG A 42 -9.45 -6.81 14.40
CA ARG A 42 -9.45 -6.84 15.87
C ARG A 42 -9.17 -8.28 16.37
N PRO A 43 -8.37 -8.47 17.44
CA PRO A 43 -7.56 -7.46 18.14
C PRO A 43 -6.48 -6.87 17.22
N PHE A 44 -5.98 -5.68 17.56
CA PHE A 44 -4.94 -5.05 16.76
C PHE A 44 -3.67 -5.91 16.78
N LEU A 45 -3.03 -6.00 15.62
CA LEU A 45 -1.74 -6.67 15.48
C LEU A 45 -0.64 -5.62 15.57
N ASP A 46 0.29 -5.76 16.51
CA ASP A 46 1.43 -4.82 16.64
C ASP A 46 2.32 -4.81 15.39
N ARG A 47 2.31 -5.91 14.63
CA ARG A 47 3.10 -6.05 13.41
C ARG A 47 2.36 -5.49 12.19
N LEU A 48 3.03 -4.59 11.47
CA LEU A 48 2.57 -4.06 10.19
C LEU A 48 2.52 -5.15 9.11
N PRO A 49 1.56 -5.09 8.17
CA PRO A 49 1.48 -6.04 7.07
C PRO A 49 2.67 -5.84 6.11
N ALA A 50 3.09 -6.94 5.49
CA ALA A 50 4.03 -6.87 4.37
C ALA A 50 3.30 -6.42 3.10
N SER A 51 4.00 -5.69 2.23
CA SER A 51 3.50 -5.35 0.89
C SER A 51 3.37 -6.62 0.04
N SER A 52 2.27 -6.75 -0.71
CA SER A 52 2.05 -7.88 -1.62
C SER A 52 2.84 -7.80 -2.94
N ALA A 53 3.49 -6.66 -3.21
CA ALA A 53 4.26 -6.42 -4.43
C ALA A 53 5.37 -5.40 -4.19
N THR A 54 6.34 -5.36 -5.12
CA THR A 54 7.33 -4.29 -5.23
C THR A 54 6.82 -3.24 -6.20
N PHE A 55 6.98 -1.97 -5.84
CA PHE A 55 6.56 -0.83 -6.63
C PHE A 55 7.77 0.01 -7.02
N THR A 56 7.82 0.48 -8.26
CA THR A 56 8.93 1.29 -8.76
C THR A 56 8.38 2.43 -9.60
N CYS A 57 8.85 3.65 -9.32
CA CYS A 57 8.55 4.80 -10.16
C CYS A 57 9.44 4.74 -11.40
N ASN A 58 8.81 4.67 -12.57
CA ASN A 58 9.52 4.65 -13.86
C ASN A 58 9.77 6.07 -14.41
N GLU A 59 9.16 7.06 -13.79
CA GLU A 59 9.22 8.47 -14.12
C GLU A 59 9.04 9.32 -12.87
N TYR A 60 9.02 10.64 -13.02
CA TYR A 60 8.68 11.53 -11.91
C TYR A 60 7.24 11.30 -11.45
N THR A 61 7.07 10.96 -10.18
CA THR A 61 5.78 10.64 -9.56
C THR A 61 5.53 11.54 -8.37
N GLU A 62 4.34 12.13 -8.30
CA GLU A 62 3.86 12.84 -7.12
C GLU A 62 2.80 11.98 -6.42
N ALA A 63 2.85 11.93 -5.10
CA ALA A 63 1.96 11.09 -4.33
C ALA A 63 1.75 11.61 -2.90
N PHE A 64 0.61 11.27 -2.32
CA PHE A 64 0.33 11.47 -0.89
C PHE A 64 0.55 10.17 -0.12
N GLY A 65 1.26 10.25 1.01
CA GLY A 65 1.51 9.12 1.89
C GLY A 65 0.62 9.18 3.15
N LEU A 66 0.03 8.04 3.51
CA LEU A 66 -0.58 7.79 4.82
C LEU A 66 0.22 6.72 5.55
N ASN A 67 0.64 7.02 6.77
CA ASN A 67 1.28 6.07 7.67
C ASN A 67 0.24 5.20 8.37
N ALA A 68 0.68 4.09 8.95
CA ALA A 68 -0.19 3.20 9.72
C ALA A 68 -0.87 3.91 10.91
N GLY A 69 -0.20 4.90 11.50
CA GLY A 69 -0.75 5.73 12.57
C GLY A 69 -1.93 6.58 12.12
N ASP A 70 -1.88 7.12 10.90
CA ASP A 70 -2.94 7.98 10.33
C ASP A 70 -4.22 7.18 10.03
N LEU A 71 -4.10 5.86 9.88
CA LEU A 71 -5.21 4.95 9.56
C LEU A 71 -5.84 4.30 10.79
N ARG A 72 -5.15 4.33 11.94
CA ARG A 72 -5.72 3.79 13.18
C ARG A 72 -6.74 4.80 13.69
N PRO A 73 -7.98 4.37 14.00
CA PRO A 73 -8.85 5.19 14.82
C PRO A 73 -8.11 5.57 16.08
N HIS A 74 -8.22 6.83 16.51
CA HIS A 74 -7.87 7.16 17.89
C HIS A 74 -8.82 6.33 18.75
N ASP A 75 -8.31 5.25 19.35
CA ASP A 75 -8.99 4.65 20.47
C ASP A 75 -9.05 5.77 21.52
N HIS A 76 -10.26 6.31 21.71
CA HIS A 76 -10.57 7.08 22.91
C HIS A 76 -10.37 6.11 24.06
N LEU A 77 -9.16 6.13 24.63
CA LEU A 77 -8.89 5.54 25.94
C LEU A 77 -9.69 6.39 26.94
N GLU A 78 -10.89 5.93 27.27
CA GLU A 78 -11.47 6.11 28.61
C GLU A 78 -10.91 5.03 29.55
#